data_AF-E3JYK8-F1
#
_entry.id   AF-E3JYK8-F1
#
_cell.length_a   1.000
_cell.length_b   1.000
_cell.length_c   1.000
_cell.angle_alpha   90.00
_cell.angle_beta   90.00
_cell.angle_gamma   90.00
#
_symmetry.space_group_name_H-M   'P 1'
#
loop_
_entity.id
_entity.type
_entity.pdbx_description
1 polymer ?
#
loop_
_entity_poly.entity_id
_entity_poly.type
_entity_poly.pdbx_seq_one_letter_code
_entity_poly.pdbx_strand_id
1 'polypeptide(L)'
;MGSSGVRPEGKYIKYDHVRHLIRTRMGVLAQRNPDPFISITLWHQNLQQQGWNTYLPASHDASDFTFAFQSPWQRQQLLDHGWGMLMLDSTHNSVDNRSLSCGRKFSLYTFVIRDPIVGKGHPVCWAFTASAAA
;
A
#
# COMPACT_ATOMS: atom_id res chain seq x y z
N MET A 1 5.36 -42.63 -35.87
CA MET A 1 4.34 -41.58 -36.00
C MET A 1 4.04 -41.03 -34.60
N GLY A 2 4.77 -40.02 -34.15
CA GLY A 2 4.52 -39.33 -32.88
C GLY A 2 3.71 -38.08 -33.16
N SER A 3 2.42 -38.09 -32.81
CA SER A 3 1.58 -36.89 -32.83
C SER A 3 2.16 -35.88 -31.85
N SER A 4 2.82 -34.84 -32.37
CA SER A 4 3.20 -33.65 -31.61
C SER A 4 1.92 -32.98 -31.12
N GLY A 5 1.51 -33.31 -29.90
CA GLY A 5 0.32 -32.73 -29.28
C GLY A 5 0.49 -31.23 -29.12
N VAL A 6 0.03 -30.48 -30.13
CA VAL A 6 -0.10 -29.01 -30.05
C VAL A 6 -1.12 -28.73 -28.95
N ARG A 7 -0.62 -28.38 -27.76
CA ARG A 7 -1.47 -27.86 -26.70
C ARG A 7 -1.97 -26.49 -27.16
N PRO A 8 -3.29 -26.25 -27.25
CA PRO A 8 -3.81 -24.95 -27.64
C PRO A 8 -3.32 -23.90 -26.63
N GLU A 9 -2.82 -22.77 -27.13
CA GLU A 9 -2.20 -21.70 -26.33
C GLU A 9 -3.11 -21.21 -25.18
N GLY A 10 -4.43 -21.35 -25.33
CA GLY A 10 -5.44 -21.05 -24.30
C GLY A 10 -5.37 -21.90 -23.04
N LYS A 11 -4.55 -22.96 -22.99
CA LYS A 11 -4.31 -23.77 -21.76
C LYS A 11 -3.03 -23.38 -21.01
N TYR A 12 -2.23 -22.45 -21.52
CA TYR A 12 -1.05 -21.96 -20.81
C TYR A 12 -1.40 -20.80 -19.90
N ILE A 13 -1.60 -21.10 -18.61
CA ILE A 13 -1.65 -20.08 -17.57
C ILE A 13 -0.23 -19.55 -17.38
N LYS A 14 0.07 -18.38 -17.96
CA LYS A 14 1.35 -17.68 -17.76
C LYS A 14 1.31 -16.88 -16.47
N TYR A 15 2.49 -16.64 -15.90
CA TYR A 15 2.64 -15.79 -14.70
C TYR A 15 1.91 -14.46 -14.84
N ASP A 16 2.02 -13.81 -16.01
CA ASP A 16 1.36 -12.53 -16.27
C ASP A 16 -0.17 -12.61 -16.24
N HIS A 17 -0.76 -13.72 -16.68
CA HIS A 17 -2.21 -13.93 -16.60
C HIS A 17 -2.67 -14.01 -15.14
N VAL A 18 -1.92 -14.76 -14.32
CA VAL A 18 -2.21 -14.89 -12.87
C VAL A 18 -2.01 -13.54 -12.18
N ARG A 19 -0.88 -12.88 -12.43
CA ARG A 19 -0.57 -11.55 -11.88
C ARG A 19 -1.63 -10.52 -12.26
N HIS A 20 -2.05 -10.49 -13.52
CA HIS A 20 -3.09 -9.60 -13.99
C HIS A 20 -4.41 -9.87 -13.27
N LEU A 21 -4.86 -11.13 -13.19
CA LEU A 21 -6.09 -11.51 -12.49
C LEU A 21 -6.07 -11.13 -11.01
N ILE A 22 -4.95 -11.35 -10.31
CA ILE A 22 -4.78 -10.94 -8.91
C ILE A 22 -4.91 -9.42 -8.81
N ARG A 23 -4.19 -8.65 -9.64
CA ARG A 23 -4.26 -7.18 -9.61
C ARG A 23 -5.67 -6.67 -9.90
N THR A 24 -6.37 -7.25 -10.87
CA THR A 24 -7.73 -6.87 -11.23
C THR A 24 -8.71 -7.17 -10.09
N ARG A 25 -8.65 -8.37 -9.50
CA ARG A 25 -9.51 -8.73 -8.36
C ARG A 25 -9.22 -7.90 -7.12
N MET A 26 -7.94 -7.73 -6.77
CA MET A 26 -7.54 -6.94 -5.61
C MET A 26 -7.87 -5.47 -5.81
N GLY A 27 -7.76 -4.94 -7.04
CA GLY A 27 -8.17 -3.57 -7.36
C GLY A 27 -9.64 -3.33 -7.07
N VAL A 28 -10.52 -4.24 -7.51
CA VAL A 28 -11.97 -4.17 -7.25
C VAL A 28 -12.29 -4.23 -5.76
N LEU A 29 -11.56 -5.04 -4.98
CA LEU A 29 -11.77 -5.14 -3.53
C LEU A 29 -11.18 -3.93 -2.76
N ALA A 30 -10.08 -3.36 -3.27
CA ALA A 30 -9.41 -2.23 -2.65
C ALA A 30 -10.12 -0.89 -2.95
N GLN A 31 -10.73 -0.74 -4.13
CA GLN A 31 -11.45 0.46 -4.53
C GLN A 31 -12.90 0.41 -4.02
N ARG A 32 -13.14 0.99 -2.85
CA ARG A 32 -14.49 1.05 -2.25
C ARG A 32 -15.37 2.12 -2.88
N ASN A 33 -14.78 3.10 -3.54
CA ASN A 33 -15.47 4.16 -4.26
C ASN A 33 -14.64 4.63 -5.47
N PRO A 34 -15.27 5.04 -6.58
CA PRO A 34 -14.56 5.67 -7.70
C PRO A 34 -13.76 6.92 -7.29
N ASP A 35 -14.28 7.71 -6.36
CA ASP A 35 -13.55 8.81 -5.74
C ASP A 35 -12.53 8.25 -4.72
N PRO A 36 -11.23 8.53 -4.89
CA PRO A 36 -10.18 7.98 -4.04
C PRO A 36 -10.21 8.52 -2.62
N PHE A 37 -10.65 9.76 -2.40
CA PHE A 37 -10.74 10.33 -1.06
C PHE A 37 -11.92 9.75 -0.29
N ILE A 38 -13.05 9.51 -0.98
CA ILE A 38 -14.17 8.76 -0.39
C ILE A 38 -13.72 7.33 -0.09
N SER A 39 -13.04 6.67 -1.02
CA SER A 39 -12.52 5.30 -0.83
C SER A 39 -11.56 5.22 0.37
N ILE A 40 -10.64 6.18 0.53
CA ILE A 40 -9.73 6.27 1.67
C ILE A 40 -10.49 6.50 2.97
N THR A 41 -11.51 7.37 2.97
CA THR A 41 -12.35 7.61 4.14
C THR A 41 -13.07 6.33 4.59
N LEU A 42 -13.61 5.56 3.65
CA LEU A 42 -14.24 4.26 3.93
C LEU A 42 -13.24 3.24 4.49
N TRP A 43 -11.99 3.25 4.02
CA TRP A 43 -10.92 2.43 4.59
C TRP A 43 -10.53 2.88 5.99
N HIS A 44 -10.36 4.18 6.21
CA HIS A 44 -10.06 4.76 7.51
C HIS A 44 -11.09 4.31 8.56
N GLN A 45 -12.38 4.47 8.27
CA GLN A 45 -13.47 4.03 9.15
C GLN A 45 -13.43 2.51 9.41
N ASN A 46 -13.20 1.72 8.37
CA ASN A 46 -13.14 0.27 8.49
C ASN A 46 -11.95 -0.23 9.31
N LEU A 47 -10.80 0.45 9.20
CA LEU A 47 -9.61 0.15 10.00
C LEU A 47 -9.81 0.55 11.46
N GLN A 48 -10.43 1.71 11.72
CA GLN A 48 -10.81 2.10 13.08
C GLN A 48 -11.75 1.09 13.73
N GLN A 49 -12.75 0.57 13.01
CA GLN A 49 -13.65 -0.47 13.50
C GLN A 49 -12.91 -1.78 13.85
N GLN A 50 -11.78 -2.06 13.20
CA GLN A 50 -10.93 -3.20 13.48
C GLN A 50 -9.89 -2.93 14.59
N GLY A 51 -9.94 -1.76 15.23
CA GLY A 51 -9.03 -1.36 16.29
C GLY A 51 -7.65 -0.91 15.80
N TRP A 52 -7.48 -0.65 14.50
CA TRP A 52 -6.21 -0.14 13.98
C TRP A 52 -6.01 1.31 14.39
N ASN A 53 -4.74 1.70 14.53
CA ASN A 53 -4.38 3.10 14.71
C ASN A 53 -4.33 3.77 13.34
N THR A 54 -4.98 4.92 13.19
CA THR A 54 -5.10 5.61 11.90
C THR A 54 -5.01 7.11 12.08
N TYR A 55 -4.48 7.81 11.07
CA TYR A 55 -4.36 9.25 11.02
C TYR A 55 -4.79 9.75 9.63
N LEU A 56 -5.84 10.57 9.58
CA LEU A 56 -6.40 11.17 8.36
C LEU A 56 -6.92 12.58 8.69
N PRO A 57 -6.06 13.61 8.71
CA PRO A 57 -6.45 14.98 9.06
C PRO A 57 -7.31 15.65 7.98
N ALA A 58 -7.13 15.25 6.72
CA ALA A 58 -7.89 15.75 5.58
C ALA A 58 -8.29 14.59 4.66
N SER A 59 -9.55 14.58 4.24
CA SER A 59 -10.13 13.61 3.30
C SER A 59 -10.47 14.25 1.95
N HIS A 60 -9.65 15.19 1.49
CA HIS A 60 -9.79 15.87 0.21
C HIS A 60 -8.41 16.18 -0.37
N ASP A 61 -8.39 16.76 -1.57
CA ASP A 61 -7.16 17.16 -2.23
C ASP A 61 -6.48 18.32 -1.50
N ALA A 62 -5.55 17.97 -0.61
CA ALA A 62 -4.73 18.89 0.14
C ALA A 62 -3.24 18.72 -0.23
N SER A 63 -2.45 19.78 -0.11
CA SER A 63 -1.00 19.74 -0.36
C SER A 63 -0.27 18.84 0.64
N ASP A 64 -0.76 18.81 1.87
CA ASP A 64 -0.26 18.06 3.02
C ASP A 64 -1.07 16.78 3.28
N PHE A 65 -1.85 16.33 2.29
CA PHE A 65 -2.66 15.12 2.42
C PHE A 65 -1.80 13.98 2.96
N THR A 66 -2.28 13.38 4.05
CA THR A 66 -1.64 12.25 4.72
C THR A 66 -2.71 11.28 5.17
N PHE A 67 -2.55 10.02 4.80
CA PHE A 67 -3.31 8.92 5.37
C PHE A 67 -2.34 7.88 5.91
N ALA A 68 -2.20 7.80 7.22
CA ALA A 68 -1.34 6.82 7.87
C ALA A 68 -2.15 5.80 8.67
N PHE A 69 -1.66 4.57 8.71
CA PHE A 69 -2.31 3.49 9.45
C PHE A 69 -1.28 2.47 9.93
N GLN A 70 -1.62 1.86 11.05
CA GLN A 70 -0.78 0.92 11.78
C GLN A 70 -1.68 -0.10 12.49
N SER A 71 -1.42 -1.38 12.28
CA SER A 71 -2.16 -2.44 12.98
C SER A 71 -1.84 -2.45 14.48
N PRO A 72 -2.70 -3.02 15.34
CA PRO A 72 -2.41 -3.13 16.77
C PRO A 72 -1.09 -3.82 17.06
N TRP A 73 -0.78 -4.88 16.32
CA TRP A 73 0.48 -5.60 16.46
C TRP A 73 1.68 -4.74 16.03
N GLN A 74 1.59 -4.02 14.91
CA GLN A 74 2.66 -3.12 14.48
C GLN A 74 2.89 -1.97 15.47
N ARG A 75 1.83 -1.44 16.08
CA ARG A 75 1.93 -0.47 17.16
C ARG A 75 2.69 -1.05 18.34
N GLN A 76 2.38 -2.29 18.72
CA GLN A 76 3.08 -2.98 19.79
C GLN A 76 4.56 -3.18 19.45
N GLN A 77 4.89 -3.60 18.23
CA GLN A 77 6.28 -3.70 17.77
C GLN A 77 7.02 -2.36 17.82
N LEU A 78 6.35 -1.25 17.48
CA LEU A 78 6.92 0.09 17.60
C LEU A 78 7.17 0.49 19.05
N LEU A 79 6.28 0.15 19.98
CA LEU A 79 6.48 0.45 21.40
C LEU A 79 7.61 -0.40 22.00
N ASP A 80 7.66 -1.69 21.66
CA ASP A 80 8.59 -2.66 22.26
C ASP A 80 10.00 -2.57 21.66
N HIS A 81 10.11 -2.20 20.38
CA HIS A 81 11.36 -2.27 19.61
C HIS A 81 11.71 -0.98 18.85
N GLY A 82 10.85 0.03 18.87
CA GLY A 82 11.05 1.30 18.13
C GLY A 82 12.11 2.23 18.72
N TRP A 83 12.68 1.90 19.88
CA TRP A 83 13.81 2.61 20.48
C TRP A 83 15.13 2.41 19.72
N GLY A 84 15.19 1.43 18.82
CA GLY A 84 16.33 1.19 17.95
C GLY A 84 16.38 2.14 16.75
N MET A 85 16.87 1.62 15.62
CA MET A 85 16.96 2.39 14.38
C MET A 85 15.63 2.38 13.63
N LEU A 86 14.94 3.51 13.58
CA LEU A 86 13.75 3.70 12.75
C LEU A 86 14.16 4.27 11.39
N MET A 87 13.83 3.56 10.32
CA MET A 87 14.04 4.00 8.94
C MET A 87 12.72 4.39 8.29
N LEU A 88 12.81 5.35 7.37
CA LEU A 88 11.71 5.74 6.51
C LEU A 88 12.09 5.34 5.08
N ASP A 89 11.28 4.47 4.48
CA ASP A 89 11.41 4.09 3.07
C ASP A 89 10.26 4.71 2.26
N SER A 90 10.56 5.22 1.06
CA SER A 90 9.56 5.80 0.17
C SER A 90 9.53 5.04 -1.15
N THR A 91 8.37 4.48 -1.47
CA THR A 91 8.12 3.89 -2.78
C THR A 91 7.37 4.90 -3.66
N HIS A 92 8.12 5.61 -4.49
CA HIS A 92 7.59 6.53 -5.48
C HIS A 92 6.87 5.79 -6.61
N ASN A 93 5.86 6.41 -7.22
CA ASN A 93 5.02 5.81 -8.28
C ASN A 93 4.29 4.50 -7.89
N SER A 94 4.06 4.26 -6.60
CA SER A 94 3.31 3.09 -6.11
C SER A 94 1.86 3.05 -6.62
N VAL A 95 1.32 4.20 -7.02
CA VAL A 95 -0.06 4.37 -7.44
C VAL A 95 -0.12 5.22 -8.72
N ASP A 96 -0.77 4.69 -9.76
CA ASP A 96 -1.09 5.44 -10.96
C ASP A 96 -2.33 6.31 -10.71
N ASN A 97 -2.18 7.32 -9.85
CA ASN A 97 -3.28 8.13 -9.35
C ASN A 97 -3.13 9.58 -9.82
N ARG A 98 -3.85 9.95 -10.89
CA ARG A 98 -4.05 11.35 -11.33
C ARG A 98 -5.10 12.09 -10.50
N SER A 99 -5.30 11.65 -9.26
CA SER A 99 -6.41 12.06 -8.41
C SER A 99 -6.13 13.35 -7.64
N LEU A 100 -4.86 13.73 -7.51
CA LEU A 100 -4.46 14.99 -6.92
C LEU A 100 -4.34 16.05 -8.02
N SER A 101 -4.73 17.28 -7.70
CA SER A 101 -4.57 18.43 -8.59
C SER A 101 -3.10 18.68 -8.94
N CYS A 102 -2.90 19.35 -10.09
CA CYS A 102 -1.59 19.78 -10.57
C CYS A 102 -0.62 18.64 -10.90
N GLY A 103 -1.13 17.43 -11.20
CA GLY A 103 -0.30 16.30 -11.60
C GLY A 103 0.46 15.64 -10.46
N ARG A 104 0.15 16.00 -9.20
CA ARG A 104 0.70 15.34 -8.01
C ARG A 104 0.23 13.89 -7.96
N LYS A 105 1.04 13.06 -7.30
CA LYS A 105 0.75 11.64 -7.10
C LYS A 105 0.86 11.31 -5.62
N PHE A 106 0.15 10.27 -5.21
CA PHE A 106 0.37 9.70 -3.89
C PHE A 106 1.72 8.96 -3.86
N SER A 107 2.47 9.21 -2.80
CA SER A 107 3.66 8.46 -2.42
C SER A 107 3.31 7.51 -1.28
N LEU A 108 3.82 6.28 -1.31
CA LEU A 108 3.71 5.36 -0.17
C LEU A 108 5.01 5.43 0.63
N TYR A 109 4.87 5.78 1.90
CA TYR A 109 5.93 5.74 2.88
C TYR A 109 5.73 4.54 3.81
N THR A 110 6.82 3.87 4.13
CA THR A 110 6.87 2.77 5.09
C THR A 110 7.86 3.11 6.19
N PHE A 111 7.39 3.13 7.44
CA PHE A 111 8.26 3.20 8.60
C PHE A 111 8.72 1.78 8.96
N VAL A 112 10.02 1.60 9.10
CA VAL A 112 10.65 0.29 9.27
C VAL A 112 11.56 0.33 10.48
N ILE A 113 11.35 -0.54 11.46
CA ILE A 113 12.34 -0.79 12.51
C ILE A 113 13.45 -1.62 11.89
N ARG A 114 14.69 -1.13 11.93
CA ARG A 114 15.86 -1.86 11.46
C ARG A 114 16.59 -2.49 12.63
N ASP A 115 16.86 -3.78 12.51
CA ASP A 115 17.83 -4.45 13.36
C ASP A 115 19.24 -4.09 12.85
N PRO A 116 20.08 -3.42 13.68
CA PRO A 116 21.41 -2.99 13.26
C PRO A 116 22.41 -4.15 13.16
N ILE A 117 22.13 -5.29 13.80
CA ILE A 117 23.01 -6.46 13.83
C ILE A 117 22.78 -7.32 12.59
N VAL A 118 21.52 -7.70 12.31
CA VAL A 118 21.21 -8.56 11.15
C VAL A 118 20.87 -7.77 9.88
N GLY A 119 20.72 -6.45 9.99
CA GLY A 119 20.40 -5.55 8.87
C GLY A 119 18.97 -5.68 8.33
N LYS A 120 18.13 -6.52 8.95
CA LYS A 120 16.74 -6.76 8.53
C LYS A 120 15.81 -5.64 9.01
N GLY A 121 14.78 -5.38 8.22
CA GLY A 121 13.76 -4.37 8.51
C GLY A 121 12.40 -4.99 8.80
N HIS A 122 11.67 -4.42 9.76
CA HIS A 122 10.29 -4.76 10.06
C HIS A 122 9.35 -3.55 9.86
N PRO A 123 8.39 -3.57 8.91
CA PRO A 123 7.50 -2.45 8.64
C PRO A 123 6.45 -2.30 9.75
N VAL A 124 6.40 -1.12 10.36
CA VAL A 124 5.56 -0.83 11.52
C VAL A 124 4.51 0.25 11.28
N CYS A 125 4.57 0.99 10.19
CA CYS A 125 3.53 1.95 9.83
C CYS A 125 3.60 2.23 8.33
N TRP A 126 2.45 2.46 7.71
CA TRP A 126 2.36 2.93 6.34
C TRP A 126 1.68 4.28 6.29
N ALA A 127 2.13 5.13 5.37
CA ALA A 127 1.51 6.43 5.11
C ALA A 127 1.42 6.70 3.61
N PHE A 128 0.22 7.00 3.14
CA PHE A 128 0.02 7.62 1.83
C PHE A 128 0.12 9.13 1.99
N THR A 129 0.98 9.77 1.21
CA THR A 129 1.13 11.23 1.28
C THR A 129 1.09 11.86 -0.11
N ALA A 130 0.66 13.11 -0.19
CA ALA A 130 0.78 13.92 -1.40
C ALA A 130 2.15 14.60 -1.56
N SER A 131 3.05 14.42 -0.58
CA SER A 131 4.42 14.93 -0.62
C SER A 131 5.29 14.06 -1.51
N ALA A 132 6.14 14.70 -2.31
CA ALA A 132 7.24 14.00 -2.95
C ALA A 132 8.27 13.61 -1.88
N ALA A 133 8.92 12.46 -2.06
CA ALA A 133 10.18 12.20 -1.37
C ALA A 133 11.21 13.18 -1.92
N ALA A 134 11.84 13.92 -1.00
CA ALA A 134 12.95 14.82 -1.31
C ALA A 134 14.21 14.03 -1.69
#